data_AF-A0ABD4XHW9-F1
#
_entry.id   AF-A0ABD4XHW9-F1
#
_cell.length_a   1.000
_cell.length_b   1.000
_cell.length_c   1.000
_cell.angle_alpha   90.00
_cell.angle_beta   90.00
_cell.angle_gamma   90.00
#
_symmetry.space_group_name_H-M   'P 1'
#
loop_
_entity.id
_entity.type
_entity.pdbx_description
1 polymer ?
#
loop_
_entity_poly.entity_id
_entity_poly.type
_entity_poly.pdbx_seq_one_letter_code
_entity_poly.pdbx_strand_id
1 'polypeptide(L)'
;MVDVKNVIKRIKRNTKLDDDELLAEIAQDAIDNATANGFTGPKLEIAAGWLGSHFASLISGANSNIKKQTLAVMSIEYQNSDGSSTYLVEYERMLDLLNGGSNQVEFI
;
A
#
# COMPACT_ATOMS: atom_id res chain seq x y z
N MET A 1 16.20 -7.06 -6.57
CA MET A 1 14.86 -7.65 -6.51
C MET A 1 14.27 -7.30 -5.16
N VAL A 2 13.07 -6.74 -5.10
CA VAL A 2 12.41 -6.44 -3.81
C VAL A 2 11.88 -7.74 -3.22
N ASP A 3 12.13 -7.97 -1.94
CA ASP A 3 11.64 -9.15 -1.23
C ASP A 3 10.21 -8.86 -0.74
N VAL A 4 9.25 -9.63 -1.25
CA VAL A 4 7.84 -9.59 -0.83
C VAL A 4 7.72 -9.71 0.69
N LYS A 5 8.57 -10.50 1.35
CA LYS A 5 8.57 -10.64 2.82
C LYS A 5 8.89 -9.35 3.54
N ASN A 6 9.71 -8.47 2.97
CA ASN A 6 10.02 -7.17 3.58
C ASN A 6 8.84 -6.22 3.45
N VAL A 7 8.13 -6.25 2.32
CA VAL A 7 6.90 -5.47 2.11
C VAL A 7 5.81 -5.96 3.07
N ILE A 8 5.59 -7.27 3.20
CA ILE A 8 4.67 -7.86 4.19
C ILE A 8 5.00 -7.40 5.61
N LYS A 9 6.27 -7.42 6.01
CA LYS A 9 6.69 -6.93 7.34
C LYS A 9 6.32 -5.47 7.56
N ARG A 10 6.41 -4.61 6.53
CA ARG A 10 6.01 -3.20 6.61
C ARG A 10 4.49 -3.07 6.76
N ILE A 11 3.72 -3.81 5.96
CA ILE A 11 2.26 -3.83 6.03
C ILE A 11 1.77 -4.27 7.42
N LYS A 12 2.35 -5.34 7.97
CA LYS A 12 2.03 -5.83 9.34
C LYS A 12 2.40 -4.85 10.46
N ARG A 13 3.42 -4.01 10.26
CA ARG A 13 3.77 -2.96 11.25
C ARG A 13 2.77 -1.82 11.24
N ASN A 14 2.20 -1.53 10.07
CA ASN A 14 1.34 -0.38 9.87
C ASN A 14 -0.15 -0.70 10.04
N THR A 15 -0.55 -1.97 9.89
CA THR A 15 -1.96 -2.38 9.87
C THR A 15 -2.24 -3.53 10.83
N LYS A 16 -3.52 -3.84 11.04
CA LYS A 16 -3.97 -4.96 11.88
C LYS A 16 -4.32 -6.22 11.07
N LEU A 17 -4.02 -6.23 9.77
CA LEU A 17 -4.28 -7.39 8.92
C LEU A 17 -3.27 -8.50 9.25
N ASP A 18 -3.77 -9.70 9.54
CA ASP A 18 -2.98 -10.85 9.99
C ASP A 18 -3.11 -12.08 9.07
N ASP A 19 -3.89 -11.98 7.99
CA ASP A 19 -4.02 -13.01 6.96
C ASP A 19 -2.78 -13.03 6.06
N ASP A 20 -1.96 -14.08 6.18
CA ASP A 20 -0.69 -14.21 5.47
C ASP A 20 -0.84 -14.38 3.95
N GLU A 21 -1.92 -15.01 3.48
CA GLU A 21 -2.16 -15.23 2.05
C GLU A 21 -2.58 -13.91 1.39
N LEU A 22 -3.55 -13.23 2.01
CA LEU A 22 -4.00 -11.91 1.57
C LEU A 22 -2.88 -10.86 1.66
N LEU A 23 -2.04 -10.91 2.70
CA LEU A 23 -0.88 -10.01 2.81
C LEU A 23 0.15 -10.24 1.70
N ALA A 24 0.32 -11.48 1.23
CA ALA A 24 1.22 -11.78 0.12
C ALA A 24 0.68 -11.22 -1.20
N GLU A 25 -0.62 -11.36 -1.45
CA GLU A 25 -1.29 -10.77 -2.62
C GLU A 25 -1.17 -9.24 -2.61
N ILE A 26 -1.52 -8.60 -1.49
CA ILE A 26 -1.42 -7.13 -1.32
C ILE A 26 0.02 -6.65 -1.52
N ALA A 27 1.00 -7.37 -0.98
CA ALA A 27 2.40 -7.00 -1.11
C ALA A 27 2.88 -7.11 -2.55
N GLN A 28 2.45 -8.13 -3.28
CA GLN A 28 2.79 -8.31 -4.69
C GLN A 28 2.16 -7.21 -5.55
N ASP A 29 0.86 -6.95 -5.38
CA ASP A 29 0.16 -5.87 -6.09
C ASP A 29 0.82 -4.51 -5.83
N ALA A 30 1.23 -4.24 -4.59
CA ALA A 30 1.89 -2.99 -4.25
C ALA A 30 3.28 -2.86 -4.89
N ILE A 31 4.03 -3.96 -5.00
CA ILE A 31 5.33 -3.98 -5.69
C ILE A 31 5.13 -3.72 -7.19
N ASP A 32 4.16 -4.37 -7.81
CA ASP A 32 3.90 -4.25 -9.25
C ASP A 32 3.46 -2.83 -9.61
N ASN A 33 2.57 -2.23 -8.81
CA ASN A 33 2.15 -0.84 -8.97
C ASN A 33 3.30 0.16 -8.73
N ALA A 34 4.09 -0.02 -7.68
CA ALA A 34 5.22 0.87 -7.40
C ALA A 34 6.30 0.74 -8.49
N THR A 35 6.51 -0.46 -9.04
CA THR A 35 7.43 -0.68 -10.16
C THR A 35 6.92 0.00 -11.43
N ALA A 36 5.64 -0.13 -11.75
CA ALA A 36 5.00 0.55 -12.89
C ALA A 36 5.10 2.08 -12.78
N ASN A 37 5.08 2.61 -11.56
CA ASN A 37 5.27 4.03 -11.27
C ASN A 37 6.76 4.48 -11.30
N GLY A 38 7.69 3.58 -11.64
CA GLY A 38 9.10 3.90 -11.85
C GLY A 38 9.98 3.81 -10.60
N PHE A 39 9.45 3.37 -9.45
CA PHE A 39 10.28 3.17 -8.26
C PHE A 39 11.27 2.01 -8.46
N THR A 40 12.50 2.20 -8.00
CA THR A 40 13.55 1.18 -8.07
C THR A 40 14.35 1.09 -6.77
N GLY A 41 15.07 -0.02 -6.60
CA GLY A 41 15.99 -0.20 -5.46
C GLY A 41 15.31 -0.09 -4.09
N PRO A 42 15.96 0.53 -3.09
CA PRO A 42 15.40 0.67 -1.75
C PRO A 42 14.10 1.49 -1.70
N LYS A 43 13.91 2.43 -2.64
CA LYS A 43 12.70 3.26 -2.71
C LYS A 43 11.47 2.45 -3.12
N LEU A 44 11.65 1.40 -3.94
CA LEU A 44 10.57 0.50 -4.34
C LEU A 44 9.98 -0.26 -3.14
N GLU A 45 10.83 -0.79 -2.25
CA GLU A 45 10.34 -1.49 -1.06
C GLU A 45 9.56 -0.56 -0.12
N ILE A 46 10.02 0.68 0.04
CA ILE A 46 9.35 1.67 0.89
C ILE A 46 8.02 2.09 0.27
N ALA A 47 8.00 2.43 -1.03
CA ALA A 47 6.79 2.82 -1.74
C ALA A 47 5.75 1.68 -1.74
N ALA A 48 6.16 0.46 -2.08
CA ALA A 48 5.29 -0.72 -2.00
C ALA A 48 4.81 -0.98 -0.56
N GLY A 49 5.65 -0.74 0.45
CA GLY A 49 5.25 -0.83 1.85
C GLY A 49 4.13 0.15 2.22
N TRP A 50 4.20 1.40 1.75
CA TRP A 50 3.15 2.40 1.96
C TRP A 50 1.87 2.05 1.21
N LEU A 51 1.98 1.70 -0.08
CA LEU A 51 0.84 1.33 -0.91
C LEU A 51 0.13 0.07 -0.40
N GLY A 52 0.88 -0.96 -0.04
CA GLY A 52 0.34 -2.17 0.58
C GLY A 52 -0.30 -1.91 1.94
N SER A 53 0.25 -0.97 2.73
CA SER A 53 -0.38 -0.55 3.99
C SER A 53 -1.69 0.19 3.76
N HIS A 54 -1.79 1.00 2.71
CA HIS A 54 -3.04 1.61 2.29
C HIS A 54 -4.08 0.55 1.94
N PHE A 55 -3.76 -0.39 1.04
CA PHE A 55 -4.66 -1.49 0.68
C PHE A 55 -5.10 -2.33 1.89
N ALA A 56 -4.16 -2.74 2.74
CA ALA A 56 -4.47 -3.49 3.95
C ALA A 56 -5.32 -2.68 4.94
N SER A 57 -5.14 -1.36 5.02
CA SER A 57 -5.97 -0.48 5.86
C SER A 57 -7.40 -0.36 5.34
N LEU A 58 -7.60 -0.30 4.02
CA LEU A 58 -8.92 -0.33 3.40
C LEU A 58 -9.61 -1.66 3.70
N ILE A 59 -8.91 -2.78 3.53
CA ILE A 59 -9.47 -4.11 3.78
C ILE A 59 -9.77 -4.31 5.28
N SER A 60 -8.89 -3.87 6.18
CA SER A 60 -9.09 -3.95 7.63
C SER A 60 -10.23 -3.05 8.12
N GLY A 61 -10.29 -1.80 7.62
CA GLY A 61 -11.34 -0.85 7.94
C GLY A 61 -12.69 -1.33 7.39
N ALA A 62 -12.69 -1.88 6.19
CA ALA A 62 -13.85 -2.50 5.61
C ALA A 62 -14.29 -3.71 6.45
N ASN A 63 -13.38 -4.63 6.85
CA ASN A 63 -13.65 -5.84 7.66
C ASN A 63 -14.42 -5.61 8.97
N SER A 64 -14.37 -4.41 9.54
CA SER A 64 -15.23 -4.05 10.69
C SER A 64 -16.73 -4.00 10.33
N ASN A 65 -17.07 -3.62 9.10
CA ASN A 65 -18.41 -3.64 8.50
C ASN A 65 -18.66 -4.87 7.61
N ILE A 66 -17.60 -5.52 7.11
CA ILE A 66 -17.59 -6.50 6.01
C ILE A 66 -17.72 -7.96 6.46
N LYS A 67 -17.63 -8.30 7.75
CA LYS A 67 -17.96 -9.66 8.23
C LYS A 67 -19.35 -10.13 7.79
N LYS A 68 -20.26 -9.21 7.44
CA LYS A 68 -21.62 -9.49 6.95
C LYS A 68 -21.78 -9.60 5.42
N GLN A 69 -20.79 -9.24 4.59
CA GLN A 69 -21.04 -9.03 3.14
C GLN A 69 -19.95 -9.52 2.15
N THR A 70 -18.76 -9.94 2.61
CA THR A 70 -17.53 -10.00 1.76
C THR A 70 -17.17 -11.33 1.09
N LEU A 71 -17.94 -12.41 1.23
CA LEU A 71 -17.72 -13.59 0.38
C LEU A 71 -18.29 -13.47 -1.04
N ALA A 72 -19.10 -12.44 -1.35
CA ALA A 72 -19.90 -12.41 -2.59
C ALA A 72 -19.42 -11.42 -3.68
N VAL A 73 -18.52 -10.47 -3.38
CA VAL A 73 -18.16 -9.39 -4.31
C VAL A 73 -16.65 -9.15 -4.27
N MET A 74 -15.85 -10.13 -4.68
CA MET A 74 -14.44 -9.92 -5.10
C MET A 74 -14.34 -9.13 -6.42
N SER A 75 -15.35 -8.33 -6.76
CA SER A 75 -15.18 -7.17 -7.62
C SER A 75 -14.77 -6.04 -6.69
N ILE A 76 -13.47 -6.00 -6.36
CA ILE A 76 -12.87 -4.87 -5.65
C ILE A 76 -12.87 -3.69 -6.64
N GLU A 77 -14.05 -3.12 -6.88
CA GLU A 77 -14.14 -1.69 -7.13
C GLU A 77 -13.56 -1.06 -5.87
N TYR A 78 -12.29 -0.68 -5.93
CA TYR A 78 -11.63 0.17 -4.94
C TYR A 78 -12.55 1.38 -4.79
N GLN A 79 -13.46 1.33 -3.81
CA GLN A 79 -14.52 2.31 -3.68
C GLN A 79 -13.84 3.66 -3.61
N ASN A 80 -14.15 4.48 -4.61
CA ASN A 80 -13.99 5.94 -4.61
C ASN A 80 -14.73 6.50 -3.39
N SER A 81 -14.13 6.30 -2.22
CA SER A 81 -14.38 7.07 -1.04
C SER A 81 -13.19 8.00 -0.93
N ASP A 82 -13.42 9.23 -0.49
CA ASP A 82 -12.41 10.28 -0.28
C ASP A 82 -11.36 9.92 0.81
N GLY A 83 -11.05 8.63 0.98
CA GLY A 83 -10.23 7.99 2.00
C GLY A 83 -8.74 8.09 1.73
N SER A 84 -8.23 9.32 1.68
CA SER A 84 -6.80 9.60 1.80
C SER A 84 -6.29 9.04 3.14
N SER A 85 -5.80 7.79 3.13
CA SER A 85 -5.08 7.26 4.29
C SER A 85 -3.70 7.90 4.35
N THR A 86 -3.15 8.10 5.55
CA THR A 86 -1.79 8.64 5.72
C THR A 86 -0.75 7.84 4.92
N TYR A 87 -1.02 6.56 4.65
CA TYR A 87 -0.16 5.71 3.82
C TYR A 87 -0.23 6.05 2.32
N LEU A 88 -1.41 6.42 1.80
CA LEU A 88 -1.54 6.87 0.42
C LEU A 88 -0.85 8.23 0.20
N VAL A 89 -1.01 9.16 1.16
CA VAL A 89 -0.34 10.47 1.12
C VAL A 89 1.18 10.32 1.07
N GLU A 90 1.74 9.42 1.88
CA GLU A 90 3.19 9.15 1.86
C GLU A 90 3.66 8.50 0.55
N TYR A 91 2.84 7.62 -0.03
CA TYR A 91 3.11 7.03 -1.35
C TYR A 91 3.11 8.09 -2.46
N GLU A 92 2.09 8.96 -2.50
CA GLU A 92 1.96 10.05 -3.46
C GLU A 92 3.11 11.06 -3.31
N ARG A 93 3.49 11.43 -2.07
CA ARG A 93 4.65 12.28 -1.81
C ARG A 93 5.94 11.68 -2.37
N MET A 94 6.14 10.37 -2.20
CA MET A 94 7.29 9.68 -2.78
C MET A 94 7.26 9.66 -4.31
N LEU A 95 6.08 9.56 -4.90
CA LEU A 95 5.88 9.56 -6.35
C LEU A 95 6.18 10.95 -6.93
N ASP A 96 5.72 12.00 -6.26
CA ASP A 96 6.05 13.38 -6.61
C ASP A 96 7.57 13.61 -6.55
N LEU A 97 8.24 13.17 -5.48
CA LEU A 97 9.70 13.26 -5.35
C LEU A 97 10.44 12.49 -6.46
N LEU A 98 9.88 11.36 -6.92
CA LEU A 98 10.46 10.58 -8.01
C LEU A 98 10.33 11.30 -9.36
N ASN A 99 9.19 11.94 -9.61
CA ASN A 99 8.87 12.63 -10.86
C ASN A 99 9.43 14.06 -10.96
N GLY A 100 10.41 14.42 -10.11
CA GLY A 100 11.04 15.73 -10.11
C GLY A 100 10.22 16.81 -9.36
N GLY A 101 9.29 16.39 -8.50
CA GLY A 101 8.53 17.24 -7.62
C GLY A 101 9.46 18.16 -6.82
N SER A 102 9.27 19.46 -7.00
CA SER A 102 10.11 20.53 -6.47
C SER A 102 9.99 20.74 -4.95
N ASN A 103 9.69 19.70 -4.17
CA ASN A 103 9.74 19.79 -2.72
C ASN A 103 10.99 19.09 -2.21
N GLN A 104 12.06 19.87 -2.14
CA GLN A 104 13.19 19.63 -1.25
C GLN A 104 12.67 19.32 0.16
N VAL A 105 12.54 18.04 0.51
CA VAL A 105 12.59 17.66 1.92
C VAL A 105 14.06 17.39 2.22
N GLU A 106 14.79 18.46 2.53
CA GLU A 106 16.03 18.34 3.30
C GLU A 106 15.65 17.73 4.65
N PHE A 107 16.13 16.51 4.90
CA PHE A 107 16.21 16.02 6.28
C PHE A 107 17.35 16.80 6.95
N ILE A 108 17.00 17.73 7.85
CA ILE A 108 17.90 18.30 8.85
C ILE A 108 18.04 17.31 9.99
#